data_AF-A0A5M4B509-F1
#
_entry.id   AF-A0A5M4B509-F1
#
_cell.length_a   1.000
_cell.length_b   1.000
_cell.length_c   1.000
_cell.angle_alpha   90.00
_cell.angle_beta   90.00
_cell.angle_gamma   90.00
#
_symmetry.space_group_name_H-M   'P 1'
#
loop_
_entity.id
_entity.type
_entity.pdbx_description
1 polymer ?
#
loop_
_entity_poly.entity_id
_entity_poly.type
_entity_poly.pdbx_seq_one_letter_code
_entity_poly.pdbx_strand_id
1 'polypeptide(L)'
;MTGIIAYKKFVDNGNTNRESENFQQFLFQNIDFSLSESPISFFRSDFREVKVDHVKFKCNEFERADFTDSYISNSLFQEVHFGTDFINVYFHNVTFNESLFETCTFLRCIFESCKFDSGHIVDSTVQNCSFIDCLFDNIVFKENTFDDIEFEKSSFNNINLANMTAKDFRFRNCNYNKLVIDPDYIGSYLIDGEFFDDVRFEYRGHVIELFEEKENIIEGLVNLWRKSNRFYELFNLLILLRKVKNTNEDLSKVFSALVKQLGKVNHPSVRSYNILGIIKALTFYSEGNYITTSEYISLTSQLEKEINFDVDFNAFGQLKAFAAYYESKLIEEPQRGANITARAVFSIKEYGDNLKIFKEWLSEIEKYILSERIIAGDRLYKIISVEKGSIIVTILGSLSFFLLLIRQVATLKSKIERERSQNSFLSLTYKDLSKQFESVTSVKEKSEIVRIYKDIAGMEKLERVDNRMSQISNKVGLMEETIKKLDIHI
;
A
#
# COMPACT_ATOMS: atom_id res chain seq x y z
N MET A 1 24.21 11.97 -11.87
CA MET A 1 24.74 12.41 -10.57
C MET A 1 23.74 11.96 -9.50
N THR A 2 23.96 10.81 -8.89
CA THR A 2 23.12 10.27 -7.81
C THR A 2 23.83 10.56 -6.49
N GLY A 3 23.47 11.70 -5.90
CA GLY A 3 23.87 12.06 -4.54
C GLY A 3 23.35 11.04 -3.55
N ILE A 4 24.19 10.72 -2.58
CA ILE A 4 23.97 9.68 -1.59
C ILE A 4 23.49 10.40 -0.34
N ILE A 5 22.24 10.17 0.05
CA ILE A 5 21.65 10.82 1.22
C ILE A 5 22.07 10.04 2.46
N ALA A 6 23.16 10.45 3.13
CA ALA A 6 23.52 9.90 4.44
C ALA A 6 22.59 10.50 5.50
N TYR A 7 21.92 9.65 6.28
CA TYR A 7 21.06 10.12 7.37
C TYR A 7 21.90 10.74 8.49
N LYS A 8 21.48 11.89 9.01
CA LYS A 8 22.14 12.50 10.18
C LYS A 8 21.61 11.85 11.45
N LYS A 9 22.46 11.23 12.26
CA LYS A 9 22.01 10.69 13.56
C LYS A 9 21.57 11.84 14.47
N PHE A 10 20.35 11.78 14.96
CA PHE A 10 19.87 12.69 16.00
C PHE A 10 20.52 12.34 17.32
N VAL A 11 20.93 13.37 18.07
CA VAL A 11 21.46 13.24 19.43
C VAL A 11 20.59 14.07 20.33
N ASP A 12 19.90 13.40 21.25
CA ASP A 12 19.16 14.09 22.28
C ASP A 12 20.15 14.79 23.23
N ASN A 13 19.87 16.06 23.53
CA ASN A 13 20.67 16.90 24.42
C ASN A 13 19.85 17.42 25.61
N GLY A 14 18.63 16.89 25.82
CA GLY A 14 17.71 17.30 26.87
C GLY A 14 16.96 18.59 26.58
N ASN A 15 17.15 19.23 25.42
CA ASN A 15 16.34 20.39 25.04
C ASN A 15 14.91 19.96 24.68
N THR A 16 13.97 20.50 25.44
CA THR A 16 12.52 20.21 25.36
C THR A 16 11.78 21.15 24.43
N ASN A 17 12.39 22.25 23.99
CA ASN A 17 11.85 23.12 22.94
C ASN A 17 12.64 22.89 21.65
N ARG A 18 12.06 22.11 20.73
CA ARG A 18 12.64 21.75 19.43
C ARG A 18 11.84 22.33 18.27
N GLU A 19 11.10 23.40 18.53
CA GLU A 19 10.18 23.98 17.56
C GLU A 19 10.90 24.52 16.33
N SER A 20 10.30 24.33 15.15
CA SER A 20 10.82 24.80 13.86
C SER A 20 12.21 24.28 13.49
N GLU A 21 12.74 23.27 14.20
CA GLU A 21 14.01 22.64 13.85
C GLU A 21 13.87 21.82 12.56
N ASN A 22 14.97 21.73 11.80
CA ASN A 22 15.02 20.91 10.59
C ASN A 22 15.67 19.56 10.89
N PHE A 23 14.84 18.52 10.87
CA PHE A 23 15.21 17.12 11.02
C PHE A 23 15.12 16.34 9.72
N GLN A 24 15.12 17.03 8.57
CA GLN A 24 15.07 16.38 7.28
C GLN A 24 16.22 15.39 7.14
N GLN A 25 15.91 14.14 6.79
CA GLN A 25 16.87 13.04 6.67
C GLN A 25 17.64 12.75 7.97
N PHE A 26 17.05 12.99 9.14
CA PHE A 26 17.63 12.54 10.41
C PHE A 26 17.23 11.10 10.74
N LEU A 27 18.08 10.41 11.51
CA LEU A 27 17.83 9.12 12.13
C LEU A 27 17.68 9.31 13.64
N PHE A 28 16.46 9.15 14.14
CA PHE A 28 16.13 9.00 15.54
C PHE A 28 16.14 7.51 15.85
N GLN A 29 17.06 7.05 16.71
CA GLN A 29 17.18 5.63 17.00
C GLN A 29 17.52 5.36 18.45
N ASN A 30 16.79 4.44 19.09
CA ASN A 30 16.99 4.02 20.48
C ASN A 30 16.93 5.22 21.45
N ILE A 31 15.88 6.03 21.33
CA ILE A 31 15.67 7.23 22.17
C ILE A 31 14.41 7.03 22.99
N ASP A 32 14.47 7.38 24.27
CA ASP A 32 13.32 7.30 25.17
C ASP A 32 12.98 8.68 25.71
N PHE A 33 12.15 9.43 24.99
CA PHE A 33 11.67 10.75 25.42
C PHE A 33 10.67 10.67 26.57
N SER A 34 10.20 9.47 26.94
CA SER A 34 9.37 9.31 28.15
C SER A 34 10.14 9.52 29.45
N LEU A 35 11.47 9.52 29.37
CA LEU A 35 12.37 9.81 30.49
C LEU A 35 12.65 11.30 30.67
N SER A 36 12.21 12.15 29.73
CA SER A 36 12.39 13.60 29.82
C SER A 36 11.57 14.17 30.98
N GLU A 37 12.13 15.15 31.71
CA GLU A 37 11.44 15.80 32.84
C GLU A 37 10.20 16.59 32.42
N SER A 38 10.14 17.01 31.16
CA SER A 38 8.99 17.69 30.57
C SER A 38 8.73 17.18 29.14
N PRO A 39 7.47 17.32 28.65
CA PRO A 39 7.16 17.09 27.25
C PRO A 39 8.07 17.88 26.31
N ILE A 40 8.42 17.28 25.18
CA ILE A 40 9.18 17.95 24.11
C ILE A 40 8.21 18.43 23.05
N SER A 41 8.26 19.73 22.75
CA SER A 41 7.54 20.34 21.63
C SER A 41 8.39 20.25 20.36
N PHE A 42 7.82 19.67 19.32
CA PHE A 42 8.35 19.66 17.96
C PHE A 42 7.47 20.50 17.02
N PHE A 43 6.74 21.50 17.55
CA PHE A 43 5.85 22.35 16.78
C PHE A 43 6.55 22.91 15.52
N ARG A 44 5.90 22.77 14.36
CA ARG A 44 6.42 23.24 13.05
C ARG A 44 7.78 22.70 12.62
N SER A 45 8.25 21.59 13.19
CA SER A 45 9.53 21.00 12.80
C SER A 45 9.43 20.22 11.50
N ASP A 46 10.51 20.25 10.70
CA ASP A 46 10.59 19.54 9.42
C ASP A 46 11.14 18.14 9.64
N PHE A 47 10.28 17.12 9.53
CA PHE A 47 10.62 15.70 9.64
C PHE A 47 10.62 14.99 8.28
N ARG A 48 10.72 15.71 7.16
CA ARG A 48 10.66 15.06 5.85
C ARG A 48 11.80 14.07 5.67
N GLU A 49 11.48 12.93 5.06
CA GLU A 49 12.42 11.84 4.87
C GLU A 49 13.09 11.36 6.17
N VAL A 50 12.51 11.62 7.36
CA VAL A 50 13.08 11.18 8.64
C VAL A 50 12.97 9.67 8.80
N LYS A 51 13.89 9.11 9.58
CA LYS A 51 13.76 7.76 10.14
C LYS A 51 13.64 7.79 11.65
N VAL A 52 12.65 7.08 12.15
CA VAL A 52 12.41 6.89 13.59
C VAL A 52 12.35 5.40 13.84
N ASP A 53 13.25 4.87 14.67
CA ASP A 53 13.32 3.44 14.96
C ASP A 53 13.61 3.19 16.45
N HIS A 54 12.78 2.39 17.11
CA HIS A 54 12.92 2.13 18.55
C HIS A 54 12.90 3.42 19.39
N VAL A 55 11.97 4.34 19.10
CA VAL A 55 11.81 5.59 19.83
C VAL A 55 10.52 5.57 20.64
N LYS A 56 10.58 6.06 21.88
CA LYS A 56 9.39 6.30 22.69
C LYS A 56 9.14 7.79 22.84
N PHE A 57 8.01 8.24 22.37
CA PHE A 57 7.46 9.57 22.60
C PHE A 57 6.39 9.48 23.68
N LYS A 58 6.40 10.42 24.61
CA LYS A 58 5.37 10.56 25.64
C LYS A 58 4.98 12.02 25.83
N CYS A 59 3.68 12.30 25.69
CA CYS A 59 3.11 13.65 25.82
C CYS A 59 3.71 14.68 24.84
N ASN A 60 4.45 14.25 23.82
CA ASN A 60 5.11 15.14 22.87
C ASN A 60 4.09 15.82 21.93
N GLU A 61 4.47 16.99 21.42
CA GLU A 61 3.63 17.76 20.50
C GLU A 61 4.25 17.81 19.11
N PHE A 62 3.50 17.41 18.09
CA PHE A 62 3.90 17.45 16.68
C PHE A 62 2.97 18.32 15.84
N GLU A 63 2.29 19.30 16.44
CA GLU A 63 1.40 20.18 15.70
C GLU A 63 2.18 20.94 14.60
N ARG A 64 1.66 20.88 13.37
CA ARG A 64 2.25 21.45 12.14
C ARG A 64 3.64 20.93 11.76
N ALA A 65 4.07 19.80 12.30
CA ALA A 65 5.22 19.09 11.76
C ALA A 65 4.95 18.60 10.32
N ASP A 66 5.98 18.17 9.60
CA ASP A 66 5.85 17.56 8.27
C ASP A 66 6.64 16.25 8.20
N PHE A 67 5.95 15.12 8.06
CA PHE A 67 6.55 13.79 8.00
C PHE A 67 6.62 13.23 6.58
N THR A 68 6.53 14.05 5.53
CA THR A 68 6.51 13.56 4.14
C THR A 68 7.68 12.63 3.83
N ASP A 69 7.40 11.50 3.18
CA ASP A 69 8.37 10.47 2.77
C ASP A 69 9.18 9.82 3.92
N SER A 70 8.61 9.77 5.13
CA SER A 70 9.28 9.24 6.33
C SER A 70 9.04 7.75 6.58
N TYR A 71 9.89 7.17 7.43
CA TYR A 71 9.80 5.77 7.87
C TYR A 71 9.87 5.69 9.40
N ILE A 72 8.84 5.13 10.01
CA ILE A 72 8.70 5.05 11.47
C ILE A 72 8.49 3.58 11.86
N SER A 73 9.38 3.02 12.66
CA SER A 73 9.35 1.61 13.04
C SER A 73 9.58 1.37 14.52
N ASN A 74 9.02 0.26 15.03
CA ASN A 74 9.29 -0.28 16.37
C ASN A 74 9.17 0.77 17.49
N SER A 75 8.27 1.72 17.34
CA SER A 75 8.22 2.93 18.17
C SER A 75 6.88 3.04 18.90
N LEU A 76 6.90 3.76 20.02
CA LEU A 76 5.72 4.01 20.86
C LEU A 76 5.44 5.51 20.88
N PHE A 77 4.20 5.88 20.58
CA PHE A 77 3.66 7.21 20.82
C PHE A 77 2.58 7.08 21.89
N GLN A 78 2.88 7.57 23.09
CA GLN A 78 1.97 7.56 24.23
C GLN A 78 1.48 8.98 24.52
N GLU A 79 0.17 9.20 24.53
CA GLU A 79 -0.43 10.51 24.85
C GLU A 79 0.12 11.64 23.97
N VAL A 80 0.51 11.33 22.72
CA VAL A 80 1.12 12.30 21.80
C VAL A 80 0.03 13.06 21.05
N HIS A 81 0.23 14.37 20.87
CA HIS A 81 -0.67 15.20 20.07
C HIS A 81 -0.08 15.46 18.68
N PHE A 82 -0.82 15.04 17.67
CA PHE A 82 -0.54 15.23 16.27
C PHE A 82 -1.55 16.21 15.67
N GLY A 83 -1.04 17.20 14.96
CA GLY A 83 -1.80 18.05 14.04
C GLY A 83 -0.98 18.30 12.79
N THR A 84 -0.64 17.22 12.09
CA THR A 84 0.45 17.16 11.10
C THR A 84 0.03 16.41 9.84
N ASP A 85 0.78 16.64 8.77
CA ASP A 85 0.63 15.92 7.52
C ASP A 85 1.60 14.73 7.47
N PHE A 86 1.02 13.54 7.33
CA PHE A 86 1.69 12.30 6.98
C PHE A 86 1.43 12.00 5.51
N ILE A 87 2.44 12.24 4.66
CA ILE A 87 2.35 11.98 3.23
C ILE A 87 3.40 10.94 2.84
N ASN A 88 2.99 9.84 2.21
CA ASN A 88 3.88 8.74 1.83
C ASN A 88 4.67 8.14 3.02
N VAL A 89 4.06 8.08 4.21
CA VAL A 89 4.73 7.57 5.41
C VAL A 89 4.48 6.08 5.57
N TYR A 90 5.52 5.35 5.94
CA TYR A 90 5.41 3.94 6.30
C TYR A 90 5.65 3.75 7.79
N PHE A 91 4.64 3.19 8.46
CA PHE A 91 4.65 2.83 9.87
C PHE A 91 4.73 1.31 10.00
N HIS A 92 5.71 0.80 10.75
CA HIS A 92 5.87 -0.63 10.97
C HIS A 92 6.07 -0.98 12.44
N ASN A 93 5.21 -1.82 12.98
CA ASN A 93 5.27 -2.21 14.38
C ASN A 93 5.27 -0.97 15.32
N VAL A 94 4.37 -0.02 15.04
CA VAL A 94 4.21 1.22 15.81
C VAL A 94 2.97 1.12 16.67
N THR A 95 3.08 1.53 17.93
CA THR A 95 1.94 1.64 18.84
C THR A 95 1.62 3.11 19.08
N PHE A 96 0.37 3.48 18.83
CA PHE A 96 -0.24 4.74 19.22
C PHE A 96 -1.19 4.46 20.38
N ASN A 97 -0.79 4.86 21.58
CA ASN A 97 -1.55 4.65 22.81
C ASN A 97 -2.04 6.01 23.32
N GLU A 98 -3.34 6.16 23.54
CA GLU A 98 -3.98 7.38 24.07
C GLU A 98 -3.57 8.66 23.31
N SER A 99 -3.18 8.52 22.04
CA SER A 99 -2.69 9.63 21.22
C SER A 99 -3.83 10.32 20.49
N LEU A 100 -3.71 11.63 20.29
CA LEU A 100 -4.68 12.47 19.62
C LEU A 100 -4.15 12.88 18.24
N PHE A 101 -4.91 12.57 17.20
CA PHE A 101 -4.71 13.07 15.84
C PHE A 101 -5.84 14.03 15.51
N GLU A 102 -5.53 15.32 15.52
CA GLU A 102 -6.51 16.38 15.31
C GLU A 102 -6.15 17.16 14.05
N THR A 103 -7.08 17.28 13.10
CA THR A 103 -6.84 17.99 11.83
C THR A 103 -5.65 17.45 11.02
N CYS A 104 -5.34 16.16 11.15
CA CYS A 104 -4.24 15.52 10.44
C CYS A 104 -4.62 15.15 9.00
N THR A 105 -3.62 15.12 8.12
CA THR A 105 -3.74 14.50 6.80
C THR A 105 -2.91 13.24 6.73
N PHE A 106 -3.52 12.12 6.36
CA PHE A 106 -2.83 10.89 6.01
C PHE A 106 -3.05 10.63 4.52
N LEU A 107 -2.00 10.74 3.72
CA LEU A 107 -2.07 10.55 2.28
C LEU A 107 -1.06 9.51 1.83
N ARG A 108 -1.54 8.42 1.21
CA ARG A 108 -0.68 7.33 0.70
C ARG A 108 0.23 6.72 1.78
N CYS A 109 -0.28 6.63 3.01
CA CYS A 109 0.44 6.01 4.12
C CYS A 109 0.17 4.51 4.18
N ILE A 110 1.14 3.77 4.73
CA ILE A 110 1.02 2.34 4.99
C ILE A 110 1.31 2.11 6.46
N PHE A 111 0.42 1.39 7.12
CA PHE A 111 0.57 0.92 8.49
C PHE A 111 0.64 -0.59 8.46
N GLU A 112 1.74 -1.17 8.91
CA GLU A 112 1.94 -2.63 8.98
C GLU A 112 2.22 -3.05 10.42
N SER A 113 1.44 -4.01 10.93
CA SER A 113 1.54 -4.50 12.30
C SER A 113 1.46 -3.39 13.36
N CYS A 114 0.67 -2.35 13.11
CA CYS A 114 0.52 -1.22 14.02
C CYS A 114 -0.66 -1.40 14.98
N LYS A 115 -0.58 -0.77 16.16
CA LYS A 115 -1.66 -0.76 17.15
C LYS A 115 -2.13 0.67 17.42
N PHE A 116 -3.44 0.86 17.38
CA PHE A 116 -4.14 2.07 17.79
C PHE A 116 -5.00 1.75 19.01
N ASP A 117 -4.59 2.23 20.19
CA ASP A 117 -5.21 1.92 21.48
C ASP A 117 -5.74 3.20 22.14
N SER A 118 -7.05 3.24 22.41
CA SER A 118 -7.68 4.22 23.29
C SER A 118 -7.39 5.70 22.99
N GLY A 119 -7.13 6.03 21.72
CA GLY A 119 -6.85 7.39 21.23
C GLY A 119 -8.02 8.03 20.49
N HIS A 120 -7.74 9.14 19.81
CA HIS A 120 -8.71 9.90 19.03
C HIS A 120 -8.14 10.28 17.67
N ILE A 121 -8.93 10.08 16.60
CA ILE A 121 -8.70 10.69 15.28
C ILE A 121 -9.91 11.58 15.00
N VAL A 122 -9.68 12.88 14.93
CA VAL A 122 -10.73 13.92 14.85
C VAL A 122 -10.43 14.89 13.72
N ASP A 123 -11.47 15.28 12.97
CA ASP A 123 -11.42 16.27 11.89
C ASP A 123 -10.30 16.03 10.87
N SER A 124 -9.95 14.75 10.68
CA SER A 124 -8.78 14.34 9.90
C SER A 124 -9.19 13.75 8.55
N THR A 125 -8.29 13.86 7.58
CA THR A 125 -8.46 13.31 6.23
C THR A 125 -7.51 12.13 6.04
N VAL A 126 -8.05 10.95 5.71
CA VAL A 126 -7.27 9.75 5.40
C VAL A 126 -7.58 9.32 3.98
N GLN A 127 -6.56 9.27 3.12
CA GLN A 127 -6.74 9.01 1.70
C GLN A 127 -5.68 8.07 1.14
N ASN A 128 -6.12 7.09 0.35
CA ASN A 128 -5.25 6.12 -0.32
C ASN A 128 -4.31 5.39 0.65
N CYS A 129 -4.78 5.08 1.86
CA CYS A 129 -3.95 4.45 2.90
C CYS A 129 -4.26 2.96 3.05
N SER A 130 -3.26 2.21 3.54
CA SER A 130 -3.39 0.77 3.79
C SER A 130 -3.00 0.44 5.24
N PHE A 131 -3.81 -0.42 5.86
CA PHE A 131 -3.61 -0.96 7.20
C PHE A 131 -3.53 -2.48 7.10
N ILE A 132 -2.35 -3.03 7.35
CA ILE A 132 -2.03 -4.45 7.19
C ILE A 132 -1.71 -5.00 8.57
N ASP A 133 -2.42 -6.04 9.00
CA ASP A 133 -2.18 -6.69 10.29
C ASP A 133 -2.27 -5.71 11.48
N CYS A 134 -3.16 -4.71 11.38
CA CYS A 134 -3.28 -3.66 12.38
C CYS A 134 -4.38 -3.98 13.41
N LEU A 135 -4.20 -3.47 14.64
CA LEU A 135 -5.17 -3.57 15.71
C LEU A 135 -5.74 -2.20 16.05
N PHE A 136 -7.06 -2.05 15.95
CA PHE A 136 -7.81 -0.89 16.41
C PHE A 136 -8.61 -1.29 17.64
N ASP A 137 -8.28 -0.72 18.80
CA ASP A 137 -8.92 -1.05 20.08
C ASP A 137 -9.36 0.22 20.80
N ASN A 138 -10.67 0.42 20.92
CA ASN A 138 -11.30 1.57 21.57
C ASN A 138 -10.87 2.95 21.04
N ILE A 139 -10.26 3.02 19.85
CA ILE A 139 -9.95 4.30 19.21
C ILE A 139 -11.24 4.95 18.69
N VAL A 140 -11.37 6.25 18.93
CA VAL A 140 -12.53 7.03 18.52
C VAL A 140 -12.25 7.76 17.22
N PHE A 141 -13.11 7.57 16.23
CA PHE A 141 -13.14 8.34 14.99
C PHE A 141 -14.29 9.34 15.06
N LYS A 142 -14.02 10.62 14.82
CA LYS A 142 -15.03 11.68 14.82
C LYS A 142 -14.82 12.65 13.68
N GLU A 143 -15.89 12.91 12.90
CA GLU A 143 -15.91 13.97 11.88
C GLU A 143 -14.78 13.84 10.81
N ASN A 144 -14.31 12.60 10.60
CA ASN A 144 -13.25 12.33 9.64
C ASN A 144 -13.76 12.15 8.22
N THR A 145 -12.86 12.31 7.25
CA THR A 145 -13.08 11.92 5.85
C THR A 145 -12.09 10.84 5.44
N PHE A 146 -12.59 9.67 5.08
CA PHE A 146 -11.82 8.53 4.65
C PHE A 146 -12.18 8.19 3.19
N ASP A 147 -11.19 8.10 2.30
CA ASP A 147 -11.39 7.75 0.89
C ASP A 147 -10.30 6.78 0.40
N ASP A 148 -10.73 5.71 -0.26
CA ASP A 148 -9.85 4.67 -0.81
C ASP A 148 -8.92 4.04 0.25
N ILE A 149 -9.53 3.43 1.28
CA ILE A 149 -8.81 2.82 2.40
C ILE A 149 -8.87 1.29 2.32
N GLU A 150 -7.73 0.64 2.58
CA GLU A 150 -7.62 -0.80 2.62
C GLU A 150 -7.23 -1.31 4.00
N PHE A 151 -8.01 -2.26 4.50
CA PHE A 151 -7.72 -3.03 5.69
C PHE A 151 -7.50 -4.49 5.29
N GLU A 152 -6.31 -5.02 5.60
CA GLU A 152 -5.97 -6.42 5.40
C GLU A 152 -5.57 -7.03 6.75
N LYS A 153 -6.14 -8.19 7.12
CA LYS A 153 -5.81 -8.93 8.35
C LYS A 153 -5.89 -8.09 9.62
N SER A 154 -6.69 -7.03 9.59
CA SER A 154 -6.79 -6.08 10.69
C SER A 154 -7.95 -6.44 11.61
N SER A 155 -7.86 -6.06 12.88
CA SER A 155 -8.87 -6.35 13.89
C SER A 155 -9.46 -5.06 14.45
N PHE A 156 -10.79 -5.02 14.56
CA PHE A 156 -11.54 -3.89 15.08
C PHE A 156 -12.25 -4.30 16.37
N ASN A 157 -11.90 -3.67 17.48
CA ASN A 157 -12.53 -3.89 18.78
C ASN A 157 -13.18 -2.59 19.27
N ASN A 158 -14.50 -2.61 19.39
CA ASN A 158 -15.30 -1.49 19.90
C ASN A 158 -15.07 -0.19 19.12
N ILE A 159 -15.24 -0.26 17.80
CA ILE A 159 -14.95 0.85 16.88
C ILE A 159 -16.26 1.36 16.27
N ASN A 160 -16.44 2.68 16.28
CA ASN A 160 -17.56 3.34 15.61
C ASN A 160 -17.06 4.23 14.47
N LEU A 161 -17.47 3.87 13.25
CA LEU A 161 -17.17 4.54 11.99
C LEU A 161 -18.44 5.17 11.36
N ALA A 162 -19.57 5.21 12.07
CA ALA A 162 -20.82 5.73 11.51
C ALA A 162 -20.88 7.26 11.44
N ASN A 163 -20.11 7.97 12.26
CA ASN A 163 -20.09 9.44 12.33
C ASN A 163 -18.95 10.06 11.50
N MET A 164 -18.60 9.43 10.37
CA MET A 164 -17.55 9.92 9.47
C MET A 164 -17.96 9.73 8.02
N THR A 165 -17.35 10.49 7.11
CA THR A 165 -17.53 10.27 5.67
C THR A 165 -16.54 9.21 5.22
N ALA A 166 -17.03 8.00 4.91
CA ALA A 166 -16.18 6.88 4.49
C ALA A 166 -16.56 6.40 3.09
N LYS A 167 -15.61 6.35 2.16
CA LYS A 167 -15.84 5.91 0.78
C LYS A 167 -14.76 4.93 0.34
N ASP A 168 -15.15 3.98 -0.52
CA ASP A 168 -14.23 3.04 -1.18
C ASP A 168 -13.37 2.21 -0.19
N PHE A 169 -13.96 1.79 0.93
CA PHE A 169 -13.33 0.84 1.86
C PHE A 169 -13.12 -0.53 1.25
N ARG A 170 -12.00 -1.16 1.60
CA ARG A 170 -11.71 -2.56 1.31
C ARG A 170 -11.38 -3.27 2.60
N PHE A 171 -12.12 -4.33 2.92
CA PHE A 171 -11.83 -5.17 4.08
C PHE A 171 -11.51 -6.59 3.63
N ARG A 172 -10.29 -7.03 3.88
CA ARG A 172 -9.81 -8.38 3.54
C ARG A 172 -9.37 -9.12 4.78
N ASN A 173 -9.94 -10.31 5.01
CA ASN A 173 -9.57 -11.19 6.14
C ASN A 173 -9.50 -10.45 7.49
N CYS A 174 -10.41 -9.50 7.72
CA CYS A 174 -10.42 -8.72 8.96
C CYS A 174 -11.35 -9.37 9.98
N ASN A 175 -11.11 -9.05 11.26
CA ASN A 175 -11.95 -9.48 12.37
C ASN A 175 -12.73 -8.29 12.92
N TYR A 176 -14.00 -8.49 13.23
CA TYR A 176 -14.88 -7.45 13.69
C TYR A 176 -15.48 -7.82 15.04
N ASN A 177 -15.29 -6.97 16.03
CA ASN A 177 -15.90 -7.11 17.34
C ASN A 177 -16.50 -5.77 17.73
N LYS A 178 -17.83 -5.65 17.61
CA LYS A 178 -18.56 -4.40 17.82
C LYS A 178 -18.07 -3.27 16.91
N LEU A 179 -17.92 -3.56 15.61
CA LEU A 179 -17.71 -2.53 14.60
C LEU A 179 -19.08 -1.95 14.20
N VAL A 180 -19.20 -0.63 14.20
CA VAL A 180 -20.38 0.11 13.71
C VAL A 180 -19.99 0.93 12.50
N ILE A 181 -20.78 0.88 11.42
CA ILE A 181 -20.52 1.61 10.18
C ILE A 181 -21.78 2.25 9.61
N ASP A 182 -21.63 3.39 8.92
CA ASP A 182 -22.70 4.01 8.15
C ASP A 182 -22.84 3.32 6.77
N PRO A 183 -24.07 2.97 6.34
CA PRO A 183 -24.34 2.29 5.08
C PRO A 183 -24.36 3.19 3.83
N ASP A 184 -24.25 4.52 3.94
CA ASP A 184 -24.42 5.48 2.83
C ASP A 184 -23.55 5.16 1.61
N TYR A 185 -22.34 4.65 1.88
CA TYR A 185 -21.37 4.28 0.87
C TYR A 185 -21.17 2.76 0.74
N ILE A 186 -22.08 1.94 1.26
CA ILE A 186 -21.95 0.47 1.24
C ILE A 186 -21.72 -0.10 -0.16
N GLY A 187 -22.32 0.51 -1.19
CA GLY A 187 -22.14 0.12 -2.58
C GLY A 187 -20.70 0.31 -3.08
N SER A 188 -19.91 1.14 -2.43
CA SER A 188 -18.50 1.37 -2.75
C SER A 188 -17.54 0.46 -1.98
N TYR A 189 -18.01 -0.20 -0.91
CA TYR A 189 -17.16 -1.00 -0.04
C TYR A 189 -16.96 -2.40 -0.62
N LEU A 190 -15.71 -2.85 -0.73
CA LEU A 190 -15.38 -4.22 -1.12
C LEU A 190 -15.08 -5.03 0.13
N ILE A 191 -15.81 -6.13 0.33
CA ILE A 191 -15.89 -6.81 1.61
C ILE A 191 -15.65 -8.31 1.43
N ASP A 192 -14.69 -8.85 2.17
CA ASP A 192 -14.40 -10.28 2.29
C ASP A 192 -14.82 -10.80 3.69
N GLY A 193 -15.04 -12.11 3.81
CA GLY A 193 -15.30 -12.79 5.08
C GLY A 193 -16.73 -12.66 5.63
N GLU A 194 -16.83 -12.73 6.95
CA GLU A 194 -18.07 -12.75 7.75
C GLU A 194 -18.52 -11.34 8.17
N PHE A 195 -18.10 -10.29 7.44
CA PHE A 195 -18.37 -8.88 7.78
C PHE A 195 -19.84 -8.61 8.17
N PHE A 196 -20.80 -9.16 7.43
CA PHE A 196 -22.21 -8.85 7.68
C PHE A 196 -22.78 -9.50 8.94
N ASP A 197 -22.11 -10.51 9.50
CA ASP A 197 -22.57 -11.19 10.72
C ASP A 197 -22.12 -10.42 11.99
N ASP A 198 -20.97 -9.74 11.91
CA ASP A 198 -20.31 -9.11 13.08
C ASP A 198 -20.34 -7.57 13.06
N VAL A 199 -20.83 -6.95 11.97
CA VAL A 199 -20.88 -5.49 11.79
C VAL A 199 -22.30 -4.97 11.94
N ARG A 200 -22.45 -3.94 12.76
CA ARG A 200 -23.71 -3.21 12.93
C ARG A 200 -23.77 -2.00 12.00
N PHE A 201 -24.90 -1.82 11.33
CA PHE A 201 -25.17 -0.64 10.52
C PHE A 201 -25.95 0.41 11.31
N GLU A 202 -25.49 1.65 11.28
CA GLU A 202 -26.18 2.79 11.88
C GLU A 202 -26.31 3.92 10.88
N TYR A 203 -27.54 4.40 10.66
CA TYR A 203 -27.82 5.52 9.77
C TYR A 203 -28.55 6.62 10.54
N ARG A 204 -27.96 7.83 10.56
CA ARG A 204 -28.52 8.98 11.29
C ARG A 204 -28.90 8.66 12.74
N GLY A 205 -28.04 7.93 13.45
CA GLY A 205 -28.21 7.56 14.85
C GLY A 205 -29.16 6.39 15.12
N HIS A 206 -29.65 5.70 14.07
CA HIS A 206 -30.56 4.56 14.21
C HIS A 206 -29.96 3.30 13.61
N VAL A 207 -30.11 2.17 14.31
CA VAL A 207 -29.72 0.86 13.77
C VAL A 207 -30.61 0.51 12.60
N ILE A 208 -30.03 0.00 11.53
CA ILE A 208 -30.77 -0.48 10.37
C ILE A 208 -30.41 -1.93 10.04
N GLU A 209 -31.36 -2.67 9.48
CA GLU A 209 -31.16 -4.05 9.06
C GLU A 209 -31.07 -4.10 7.53
N LEU A 210 -29.88 -3.83 6.99
CA LEU A 210 -29.67 -3.55 5.57
C LEU A 210 -30.21 -4.65 4.63
N PHE A 211 -30.14 -5.91 5.03
CA PHE A 211 -30.52 -7.07 4.20
C PHE A 211 -31.86 -7.70 4.57
N GLU A 212 -32.60 -7.16 5.54
CA GLU A 212 -33.92 -7.69 5.88
C GLU A 212 -34.97 -7.34 4.81
N GLU A 213 -35.71 -8.35 4.36
CA GLU A 213 -36.66 -8.21 3.24
C GLU A 213 -37.83 -7.28 3.54
N LYS A 214 -38.13 -7.01 4.82
CA LYS A 214 -39.27 -6.18 5.24
C LYS A 214 -39.04 -4.69 5.01
N GLU A 215 -37.78 -4.24 4.93
CA GLU A 215 -37.46 -2.81 4.92
C GLU A 215 -37.32 -2.22 3.51
N ASN A 216 -37.32 -3.05 2.45
CA ASN A 216 -37.16 -2.63 1.04
C ASN A 216 -35.96 -1.70 0.76
N ILE A 217 -34.98 -1.61 1.68
CA ILE A 217 -33.83 -0.71 1.57
C ILE A 217 -33.00 -1.04 0.33
N ILE A 218 -32.69 -2.32 0.13
CA ILE A 218 -31.93 -2.81 -1.03
C ILE A 218 -32.64 -2.46 -2.35
N GLU A 219 -33.96 -2.64 -2.44
CA GLU A 219 -34.70 -2.29 -3.65
C GLU A 219 -34.65 -0.77 -3.91
N GLY A 220 -34.77 0.03 -2.85
CA GLY A 220 -34.59 1.48 -2.90
C GLY A 220 -33.22 1.88 -3.45
N LEU A 221 -32.15 1.29 -2.91
CA LEU A 221 -30.77 1.52 -3.36
C LEU A 221 -30.57 1.11 -4.82
N VAL A 222 -31.04 -0.08 -5.23
CA VAL A 222 -30.94 -0.56 -6.60
C VAL A 222 -31.63 0.40 -7.57
N ASN A 223 -32.84 0.86 -7.23
CA ASN A 223 -33.58 1.82 -8.05
C ASN A 223 -32.89 3.18 -8.13
N LEU A 224 -32.39 3.69 -7.00
CA LEU A 224 -31.64 4.93 -6.93
C LEU A 224 -30.39 4.88 -7.81
N TRP A 225 -29.54 3.87 -7.60
CA TRP A 225 -28.27 3.74 -8.30
C TRP A 225 -28.44 3.48 -9.79
N ARG A 226 -29.49 2.74 -10.20
CA ARG A 226 -29.83 2.57 -11.61
C ARG A 226 -30.20 3.90 -12.26
N LYS A 227 -31.04 4.72 -11.61
CA LYS A 227 -31.43 6.05 -12.11
C LYS A 227 -30.23 7.03 -12.16
N SER A 228 -29.28 6.87 -11.24
CA SER A 228 -28.10 7.73 -11.12
C SER A 228 -26.87 7.22 -11.88
N ASN A 229 -26.99 6.19 -12.72
CA ASN A 229 -25.86 5.58 -13.46
C ASN A 229 -24.69 5.11 -12.55
N ARG A 230 -25.00 4.63 -11.33
CA ARG A 230 -24.06 4.08 -10.35
C ARG A 230 -23.96 2.55 -10.52
N PHE A 231 -23.46 2.14 -11.67
CA PHE A 231 -23.35 0.74 -12.10
C PHE A 231 -22.24 -0.04 -11.37
N TYR A 232 -21.17 0.62 -10.91
CA TYR A 232 -20.17 0.00 -10.05
C TYR A 232 -20.81 -0.48 -8.75
N GLU A 233 -21.53 0.40 -8.07
CA GLU A 233 -22.16 0.11 -6.79
C GLU A 233 -23.26 -0.94 -6.93
N LEU A 234 -24.01 -0.91 -8.03
CA LEU A 234 -24.94 -1.99 -8.38
C LEU A 234 -24.23 -3.33 -8.56
N PHE A 235 -23.13 -3.36 -9.30
CA PHE A 235 -22.38 -4.59 -9.53
C PHE A 235 -21.81 -5.16 -8.22
N ASN A 236 -21.23 -4.29 -7.40
CA ASN A 236 -20.70 -4.68 -6.10
C ASN A 236 -21.80 -5.24 -5.19
N LEU A 237 -22.94 -4.54 -5.09
CA LEU A 237 -24.08 -4.99 -4.31
C LEU A 237 -24.60 -6.37 -4.75
N LEU A 238 -24.60 -6.68 -6.05
CA LEU A 238 -24.99 -8.01 -6.55
C LEU A 238 -24.08 -9.12 -6.03
N ILE A 239 -22.76 -8.88 -5.98
CA ILE A 239 -21.81 -9.84 -5.42
C ILE A 239 -22.08 -10.05 -3.92
N LEU A 240 -22.29 -8.96 -3.18
CA LEU A 240 -22.57 -9.01 -1.74
C LEU A 240 -23.89 -9.73 -1.45
N LEU A 241 -24.95 -9.43 -2.21
CA LEU A 241 -26.26 -10.10 -2.08
C LEU A 241 -26.17 -11.60 -2.38
N ARG A 242 -25.41 -12.00 -3.39
CA ARG A 242 -25.17 -13.41 -3.70
C ARG A 242 -24.54 -14.14 -2.51
N LYS A 243 -23.58 -13.50 -1.84
CA LYS A 243 -22.92 -14.03 -0.64
C LYS A 243 -23.90 -14.13 0.53
N VAL A 244 -24.55 -13.02 0.90
CA VAL A 244 -25.45 -12.94 2.07
C VAL A 244 -26.66 -13.88 1.91
N LYS A 245 -27.26 -13.93 0.72
CA LYS A 245 -28.42 -14.79 0.45
C LYS A 245 -28.03 -16.24 0.07
N ASN A 246 -26.73 -16.54 0.00
CA ASN A 246 -26.19 -17.83 -0.43
C ASN A 246 -26.84 -18.36 -1.72
N THR A 247 -26.91 -17.52 -2.76
CA THR A 247 -27.57 -17.87 -4.02
C THR A 247 -26.58 -18.29 -5.10
N ASN A 248 -27.04 -19.16 -6.01
CA ASN A 248 -26.33 -19.55 -7.22
C ASN A 248 -26.77 -18.71 -8.44
N GLU A 249 -27.16 -17.45 -8.22
CA GLU A 249 -27.58 -16.59 -9.32
C GLU A 249 -26.42 -16.40 -10.31
N ASP A 250 -26.73 -16.53 -11.61
CA ASP A 250 -25.76 -16.38 -12.67
C ASP A 250 -25.36 -14.90 -12.81
N LEU A 251 -24.26 -14.53 -12.13
CA LEU A 251 -23.63 -13.21 -12.20
C LEU A 251 -23.40 -12.77 -13.66
N SER A 252 -23.06 -13.70 -14.57
CA SER A 252 -22.78 -13.36 -15.97
C SER A 252 -24.00 -12.76 -16.66
N LYS A 253 -25.21 -13.27 -16.39
CA LYS A 253 -26.44 -12.77 -17.01
C LYS A 253 -26.78 -11.36 -16.53
N VAL A 254 -26.72 -11.14 -15.21
CA VAL A 254 -27.07 -9.84 -14.61
C VAL A 254 -26.02 -8.79 -14.99
N PHE A 255 -24.74 -9.17 -14.97
CA PHE A 255 -23.64 -8.30 -15.38
C PHE A 255 -23.75 -7.88 -16.84
N SER A 256 -24.12 -8.79 -17.76
CA SER A 256 -24.32 -8.45 -19.17
C SER A 256 -25.35 -7.33 -19.36
N ALA A 257 -26.46 -7.37 -18.61
CA ALA A 257 -27.48 -6.32 -18.67
C ALA A 257 -26.96 -4.98 -18.13
N LEU A 258 -26.20 -5.02 -17.04
CA LEU A 258 -25.57 -3.85 -16.41
C LEU A 258 -24.55 -3.20 -17.34
N VAL A 259 -23.64 -3.98 -17.93
CA VAL A 259 -22.62 -3.46 -18.84
C VAL A 259 -23.23 -2.89 -20.12
N LYS A 260 -24.30 -3.49 -20.65
CA LYS A 260 -25.05 -2.91 -21.80
C LYS A 260 -25.65 -1.55 -21.48
N GLN A 261 -26.07 -1.31 -20.23
CA GLN A 261 -26.55 0.01 -19.81
C GLN A 261 -25.40 1.00 -19.65
N LEU A 262 -24.29 0.56 -19.02
CA LEU A 262 -23.06 1.34 -18.90
C LEU A 262 -22.50 1.75 -20.29
N GLY A 263 -22.56 0.87 -21.28
CA GLY A 263 -22.15 1.13 -22.65
C GLY A 263 -22.89 2.30 -23.31
N LYS A 264 -24.13 2.58 -22.86
CA LYS A 264 -24.99 3.68 -23.32
C LYS A 264 -24.75 4.99 -22.56
N VAL A 265 -23.93 4.99 -21.51
CA VAL A 265 -23.59 6.21 -20.77
C VAL A 265 -22.63 7.05 -21.59
N ASN A 266 -23.08 8.24 -21.97
CA ASN A 266 -22.30 9.18 -22.78
C ASN A 266 -21.37 10.08 -21.95
N HIS A 267 -21.58 10.21 -20.64
CA HIS A 267 -20.77 11.09 -19.79
C HIS A 267 -19.40 10.43 -19.47
N PRO A 268 -18.26 10.97 -19.93
CA PRO A 268 -16.96 10.29 -19.82
C PRO A 268 -16.51 10.01 -18.39
N SER A 269 -16.65 10.97 -17.46
CA SER A 269 -16.22 10.79 -16.07
C SER A 269 -17.05 9.74 -15.32
N VAL A 270 -18.38 9.77 -15.48
CA VAL A 270 -19.29 8.74 -14.91
C VAL A 270 -18.96 7.37 -15.47
N ARG A 271 -18.75 7.26 -16.79
CA ARG A 271 -18.35 6.01 -17.42
C ARG A 271 -17.03 5.49 -16.85
N SER A 272 -16.03 6.36 -16.73
CA SER A 272 -14.70 6.01 -16.20
C SER A 272 -14.76 5.56 -14.75
N TYR A 273 -15.51 6.28 -13.90
CA TYR A 273 -15.74 5.91 -12.50
C TYR A 273 -16.31 4.48 -12.39
N ASN A 274 -17.36 4.19 -13.16
CA ASN A 274 -18.00 2.88 -13.15
C ASN A 274 -17.07 1.77 -13.65
N ILE A 275 -16.34 2.00 -14.73
CA ILE A 275 -15.39 1.01 -15.27
C ILE A 275 -14.30 0.71 -14.25
N LEU A 276 -13.70 1.75 -13.67
CA LEU A 276 -12.63 1.60 -12.69
C LEU A 276 -13.13 0.89 -11.43
N GLY A 277 -14.31 1.26 -10.93
CA GLY A 277 -14.93 0.58 -9.79
C GLY A 277 -15.20 -0.90 -10.08
N ILE A 278 -15.79 -1.23 -11.24
CA ILE A 278 -16.03 -2.62 -11.64
C ILE A 278 -14.72 -3.41 -11.71
N ILE A 279 -13.64 -2.82 -12.26
CA ILE A 279 -12.31 -3.44 -12.29
C ILE A 279 -11.76 -3.65 -10.87
N LYS A 280 -11.93 -2.68 -9.97
CA LYS A 280 -11.52 -2.80 -8.55
C LYS A 280 -12.26 -3.98 -7.89
N ALA A 281 -13.58 -4.05 -8.05
CA ALA A 281 -14.40 -5.14 -7.53
C ALA A 281 -13.98 -6.50 -8.10
N LEU A 282 -13.84 -6.62 -9.43
CA LEU A 282 -13.41 -7.87 -10.07
C LEU A 282 -12.05 -8.34 -9.56
N THR A 283 -11.09 -7.41 -9.43
CA THR A 283 -9.76 -7.72 -8.87
C THR A 283 -9.88 -8.22 -7.44
N PHE A 284 -10.56 -7.46 -6.57
CA PHE A 284 -10.71 -7.78 -5.16
C PHE A 284 -11.41 -9.13 -4.93
N TYR A 285 -12.57 -9.36 -5.57
CA TYR A 285 -13.37 -10.56 -5.35
C TYR A 285 -12.79 -11.83 -6.00
N SER A 286 -11.95 -11.67 -7.02
CA SER A 286 -11.19 -12.80 -7.60
C SER A 286 -10.09 -13.35 -6.67
N GLU A 287 -9.81 -12.64 -5.57
CA GLU A 287 -8.86 -13.08 -4.54
C GLU A 287 -9.56 -13.84 -3.40
N GLY A 288 -10.80 -13.45 -3.04
CA GLY A 288 -11.53 -13.98 -1.89
C GLY A 288 -12.48 -15.16 -2.17
N ASN A 289 -12.36 -15.85 -3.31
CA ASN A 289 -13.28 -16.92 -3.76
C ASN A 289 -14.75 -16.48 -3.96
N TYR A 290 -15.04 -15.18 -4.07
CA TYR A 290 -16.40 -14.66 -4.34
C TYR A 290 -16.81 -14.83 -5.80
N ILE A 291 -15.82 -14.75 -6.69
CA ILE A 291 -15.96 -15.06 -8.10
C ILE A 291 -14.89 -16.07 -8.49
N THR A 292 -15.30 -17.11 -9.20
CA THR A 292 -14.36 -18.08 -9.79
C THR A 292 -13.52 -17.43 -10.88
N THR A 293 -12.38 -18.03 -11.22
CA THR A 293 -11.57 -17.62 -12.38
C THR A 293 -12.39 -17.63 -13.68
N SER A 294 -13.28 -18.63 -13.85
CA SER A 294 -14.16 -18.72 -15.02
C SER A 294 -15.15 -17.57 -15.11
N GLU A 295 -15.76 -17.17 -14.00
CA GLU A 295 -16.64 -16.00 -13.95
C GLU A 295 -15.84 -14.73 -14.18
N TYR A 296 -14.68 -14.57 -13.54
CA TYR A 296 -13.80 -13.44 -13.76
C TYR A 296 -13.48 -13.22 -15.25
N ILE A 297 -13.11 -14.29 -15.98
CA ILE A 297 -12.84 -14.25 -17.42
C ILE A 297 -14.11 -13.90 -18.20
N SER A 298 -15.25 -14.53 -17.89
CA SER A 298 -16.54 -14.22 -18.51
C SER A 298 -16.92 -12.75 -18.34
N LEU A 299 -16.87 -12.23 -17.12
CA LEU A 299 -17.26 -10.87 -16.77
C LEU A 299 -16.31 -9.85 -17.44
N THR A 300 -15.00 -10.05 -17.35
CA THR A 300 -14.03 -9.16 -18.02
C THR A 300 -14.19 -9.18 -19.55
N SER A 301 -14.50 -10.33 -20.17
CA SER A 301 -14.79 -10.41 -21.61
C SER A 301 -16.07 -9.65 -21.99
N GLN A 302 -17.12 -9.72 -21.15
CA GLN A 302 -18.35 -8.94 -21.37
C GLN A 302 -18.09 -7.45 -21.27
N LEU A 303 -17.30 -7.02 -20.28
CA LEU A 303 -16.88 -5.64 -20.13
C LEU A 303 -16.14 -5.15 -21.38
N GLU A 304 -15.22 -5.96 -21.89
CA GLU A 304 -14.42 -5.65 -23.08
C GLU A 304 -15.23 -5.54 -24.38
N LYS A 305 -16.27 -6.36 -24.54
CA LYS A 305 -17.12 -6.33 -25.75
C LYS A 305 -17.99 -5.08 -25.85
N GLU A 306 -18.54 -4.65 -24.73
CA GLU A 306 -19.56 -3.59 -24.67
C GLU A 306 -18.94 -2.20 -24.44
N ILE A 307 -17.70 -2.15 -23.97
CA ILE A 307 -16.99 -0.90 -23.69
C ILE A 307 -15.89 -0.71 -24.73
N ASN A 308 -16.12 0.21 -25.66
CA ASN A 308 -15.02 0.76 -26.44
C ASN A 308 -14.08 1.50 -25.48
N PHE A 309 -12.89 0.95 -25.24
CA PHE A 309 -11.86 1.51 -24.35
C PHE A 309 -11.13 2.70 -25.00
N ASP A 310 -11.87 3.57 -25.69
CA ASP A 310 -11.44 4.93 -26.07
C ASP A 310 -11.48 5.86 -24.84
N VAL A 311 -11.27 5.28 -23.65
CA VAL A 311 -11.07 5.99 -22.41
C VAL A 311 -9.59 6.27 -22.38
N ASP A 312 -9.24 7.55 -22.50
CA ASP A 312 -7.89 8.03 -22.24
C ASP A 312 -7.38 7.36 -20.96
N PHE A 313 -6.39 6.48 -21.11
CA PHE A 313 -5.76 5.73 -20.01
C PHE A 313 -5.08 6.69 -19.01
N ASN A 314 -5.24 8.01 -19.13
CA ASN A 314 -5.06 8.97 -18.04
C ASN A 314 -5.95 8.69 -16.82
N ALA A 315 -7.14 8.08 -16.98
CA ALA A 315 -8.00 7.68 -15.87
C ALA A 315 -7.42 6.51 -15.04
N PHE A 316 -6.38 5.84 -15.53
CA PHE A 316 -5.51 5.02 -14.72
C PHE A 316 -4.63 5.87 -13.79
N GLY A 317 -5.07 6.99 -13.20
CA GLY A 317 -4.29 7.72 -12.19
C GLY A 317 -3.73 6.81 -11.09
N GLN A 318 -4.37 5.67 -10.80
CA GLN A 318 -3.86 4.63 -9.91
C GLN A 318 -2.80 3.72 -10.56
N LEU A 319 -2.95 3.31 -11.82
CA LEU A 319 -1.93 2.58 -12.59
C LEU A 319 -0.85 3.48 -13.21
N LYS A 320 -1.06 4.79 -13.21
CA LYS A 320 -0.20 5.88 -13.68
C LYS A 320 0.52 6.50 -12.49
N ALA A 321 -0.01 6.44 -11.26
CA ALA A 321 0.80 6.53 -10.04
C ALA A 321 1.65 5.25 -9.86
N PHE A 322 1.11 4.09 -10.26
CA PHE A 322 1.85 2.83 -10.32
C PHE A 322 2.91 2.80 -11.45
N ALA A 323 2.63 3.44 -12.59
CA ALA A 323 3.55 3.59 -13.72
C ALA A 323 4.41 4.86 -13.67
N ALA A 324 4.08 5.87 -12.87
CA ALA A 324 4.92 7.06 -12.63
C ALA A 324 6.19 6.68 -11.89
N TYR A 325 6.15 5.60 -11.09
CA TYR A 325 7.35 4.96 -10.58
C TYR A 325 8.25 4.38 -11.70
N TYR A 326 7.66 4.01 -12.83
CA TYR A 326 8.31 3.43 -14.02
C TYR A 326 8.34 4.36 -15.25
N GLU A 327 8.03 5.66 -15.10
CA GLU A 327 7.99 6.57 -16.24
C GLU A 327 9.40 6.89 -16.73
N SER A 328 9.80 6.18 -17.79
CA SER A 328 10.31 6.85 -18.97
C SER A 328 9.65 6.27 -20.22
N LYS A 329 8.63 7.00 -20.70
CA LYS A 329 7.98 6.95 -22.03
C LYS A 329 6.89 5.89 -22.28
N LEU A 330 5.67 6.22 -21.88
CA LEU A 330 4.43 5.81 -22.57
C LEU A 330 4.20 6.77 -23.75
N ILE A 331 4.29 6.27 -24.99
CA ILE A 331 3.92 7.05 -26.19
C ILE A 331 3.05 6.18 -27.11
N GLU A 332 1.98 6.83 -27.59
CA GLU A 332 1.03 6.53 -28.68
C GLU A 332 -0.32 5.86 -28.38
N GLU A 333 -1.37 6.57 -28.83
CA GLU A 333 -2.81 6.27 -28.81
C GLU A 333 -3.17 5.02 -29.65
N PRO A 334 -4.25 4.28 -29.31
CA PRO A 334 -4.72 3.18 -30.15
C PRO A 334 -5.48 3.71 -31.37
N GLN A 335 -5.03 3.36 -32.57
CA GLN A 335 -5.84 3.51 -33.78
C GLN A 335 -6.98 2.48 -33.83
N ARG A 336 -8.17 2.95 -34.22
CA ARG A 336 -9.44 2.21 -34.30
C ARG A 336 -9.41 1.02 -35.25
N GLY A 337 -10.00 -0.10 -34.82
CA GLY A 337 -10.58 -1.10 -35.71
C GLY A 337 -10.46 -2.54 -35.22
N ALA A 338 -11.59 -3.10 -34.77
CA ALA A 338 -11.92 -4.52 -34.63
C ALA A 338 -11.10 -5.41 -33.67
N ASN A 339 -11.82 -6.09 -32.78
CA ASN A 339 -11.36 -7.09 -31.81
C ASN A 339 -10.33 -6.57 -30.81
N ILE A 340 -10.84 -5.89 -29.78
CA ILE A 340 -10.04 -5.26 -28.74
C ILE A 340 -9.12 -6.30 -28.11
N THR A 341 -7.83 -6.02 -28.22
CA THR A 341 -6.71 -6.67 -27.57
C THR A 341 -5.89 -5.51 -27.02
N ALA A 342 -5.94 -5.30 -25.70
CA ALA A 342 -5.29 -4.15 -25.07
C ALA A 342 -3.77 -4.20 -25.31
N ARG A 343 -3.12 -3.03 -25.39
CA ARG A 343 -1.68 -2.88 -25.58
C ARG A 343 -1.06 -2.29 -24.32
N ALA A 344 -0.06 -2.95 -23.73
CA ALA A 344 0.71 -2.43 -22.60
C ALA A 344 2.20 -2.34 -22.95
N VAL A 345 2.87 -1.29 -22.45
CA VAL A 345 4.31 -1.06 -22.61
C VAL A 345 4.96 -1.06 -21.23
N PHE A 346 5.88 -2.00 -21.00
CA PHE A 346 6.64 -2.13 -19.74
C PHE A 346 8.05 -1.60 -19.93
N SER A 347 8.52 -0.69 -19.09
CA SER A 347 9.91 -0.21 -19.07
C SER A 347 10.62 -0.71 -17.82
N ILE A 348 11.71 -1.47 -17.98
CA ILE A 348 12.50 -1.99 -16.86
C ILE A 348 13.90 -1.38 -16.91
N LYS A 349 14.29 -0.64 -15.86
CA LYS A 349 15.65 -0.09 -15.74
C LYS A 349 16.69 -1.21 -15.69
N GLU A 350 17.74 -1.04 -16.48
CA GLU A 350 18.71 -2.08 -16.84
C GLU A 350 19.56 -2.54 -15.63
N TYR A 351 19.39 -3.79 -15.19
CA TYR A 351 20.28 -4.47 -14.23
C TYR A 351 20.24 -6.00 -14.46
N GLY A 352 21.28 -6.59 -15.07
CA GLY A 352 21.45 -8.06 -15.13
C GLY A 352 20.39 -8.83 -15.97
N ASP A 353 20.03 -10.05 -15.55
CA ASP A 353 19.20 -11.05 -16.29
C ASP A 353 17.69 -10.75 -16.37
N ASN A 354 17.28 -9.48 -16.28
CA ASN A 354 15.87 -9.07 -16.14
C ASN A 354 14.92 -9.56 -17.26
N LEU A 355 15.39 -9.70 -18.51
CA LEU A 355 14.55 -10.22 -19.59
C LEU A 355 14.17 -11.69 -19.40
N LYS A 356 15.07 -12.49 -18.81
CA LYS A 356 14.82 -13.90 -18.50
C LYS A 356 13.80 -14.00 -17.38
N ILE A 357 14.01 -13.25 -16.30
CA ILE A 357 13.08 -13.15 -15.15
C ILE A 357 11.69 -12.69 -15.60
N PHE A 358 11.62 -11.67 -16.45
CA PHE A 358 10.35 -11.18 -16.99
C PHE A 358 9.61 -12.23 -17.83
N LYS A 359 10.33 -12.99 -18.66
CA LYS A 359 9.75 -14.09 -19.45
C LYS A 359 9.31 -15.27 -18.59
N GLU A 360 10.07 -15.61 -17.55
CA GLU A 360 9.70 -16.62 -16.56
C GLU A 360 8.41 -16.21 -15.84
N TRP A 361 8.33 -14.95 -15.39
CA TRP A 361 7.15 -14.40 -14.75
C TRP A 361 5.91 -14.40 -15.65
N LEU A 362 6.02 -14.00 -16.93
CA LEU A 362 4.92 -14.13 -17.90
C LEU A 362 4.50 -15.60 -18.11
N SER A 363 5.46 -16.53 -18.13
CA SER A 363 5.17 -17.96 -18.27
C SER A 363 4.46 -18.53 -17.04
N GLU A 364 4.77 -18.04 -15.83
CA GLU A 364 4.04 -18.42 -14.61
C GLU A 364 2.59 -17.94 -14.64
N ILE A 365 2.35 -16.72 -15.11
CA ILE A 365 0.99 -16.17 -15.29
C ILE A 365 0.22 -17.00 -16.32
N GLU A 366 0.84 -17.32 -17.45
CA GLU A 366 0.22 -18.15 -18.48
C GLU A 366 -0.09 -19.56 -17.95
N LYS A 367 0.82 -20.19 -17.20
CA LYS A 367 0.59 -21.48 -16.53
C LYS A 367 -0.55 -21.40 -15.54
N TYR A 368 -0.62 -20.35 -14.71
CA TYR A 368 -1.72 -20.14 -13.77
C TYR A 368 -3.06 -20.13 -14.51
N ILE A 369 -3.17 -19.36 -15.60
CA ILE A 369 -4.41 -19.27 -16.38
C ILE A 369 -4.73 -20.57 -17.13
N LEU A 370 -3.73 -21.27 -17.68
CA LEU A 370 -3.92 -22.52 -18.43
C LEU A 370 -4.17 -23.73 -17.52
N SER A 371 -3.64 -23.74 -16.29
CA SER A 371 -3.81 -24.83 -15.33
C SER A 371 -5.28 -25.04 -14.91
N GLU A 372 -6.10 -23.99 -15.03
CA GLU A 372 -7.55 -24.06 -14.76
C GLU A 372 -8.40 -24.45 -15.99
N ARG A 373 -7.77 -24.84 -17.12
CA ARG A 373 -8.40 -25.37 -18.35
C ARG A 373 -9.47 -24.46 -19.01
N ILE A 374 -9.29 -23.15 -19.06
CA ILE A 374 -10.38 -22.24 -19.47
C ILE A 374 -10.40 -21.90 -20.97
N ILE A 375 -9.33 -22.13 -21.76
CA ILE A 375 -9.38 -21.84 -23.21
C ILE A 375 -8.71 -22.94 -24.04
N ALA A 376 -9.50 -23.52 -24.94
CA ALA A 376 -8.96 -24.24 -26.09
C ALA A 376 -8.49 -23.21 -27.13
N GLY A 377 -7.19 -23.09 -27.36
CA GLY A 377 -6.67 -22.78 -28.69
C GLY A 377 -5.78 -21.55 -28.88
N ASP A 378 -5.99 -20.41 -28.21
CA ASP A 378 -5.25 -19.18 -28.54
C ASP A 378 -4.52 -18.55 -27.35
N ARG A 379 -3.31 -18.04 -27.62
CA ARG A 379 -2.49 -17.33 -26.61
C ARG A 379 -3.23 -16.08 -26.14
N LEU A 380 -3.36 -15.93 -24.82
CA LEU A 380 -3.99 -14.78 -24.15
C LEU A 380 -3.25 -13.45 -24.36
N TYR A 381 -2.00 -13.54 -24.83
CA TYR A 381 -1.17 -12.38 -25.15
C TYR A 381 -0.19 -12.66 -26.30
N LYS A 382 0.32 -11.59 -26.90
CA LYS A 382 1.37 -11.58 -27.91
C LYS A 382 2.37 -10.47 -27.60
N ILE A 383 3.65 -10.82 -27.44
CA ILE A 383 4.73 -9.84 -27.38
C ILE A 383 4.93 -9.27 -28.78
N ILE A 384 4.82 -7.95 -28.90
CA ILE A 384 4.93 -7.21 -30.16
C ILE A 384 6.37 -6.75 -30.41
N SER A 385 7.04 -6.22 -29.39
CA SER A 385 8.43 -5.75 -29.50
C SER A 385 9.17 -5.86 -28.17
N VAL A 386 10.50 -6.00 -28.26
CA VAL A 386 11.45 -5.89 -27.15
C VAL A 386 12.60 -5.00 -27.63
N GLU A 387 12.75 -3.83 -27.03
CA GLU A 387 13.82 -2.88 -27.38
C GLU A 387 14.97 -2.97 -26.35
N LYS A 388 16.23 -2.94 -26.82
CA LYS A 388 17.42 -3.06 -25.97
C LYS A 388 17.83 -1.68 -25.42
N GLY A 389 18.04 -1.60 -24.11
CA GLY A 389 18.25 -0.40 -23.30
C GLY A 389 17.61 -0.60 -21.91
N SER A 390 16.91 0.41 -21.38
CA SER A 390 15.81 0.08 -20.45
C SER A 390 14.89 -0.90 -21.20
N ILE A 391 14.70 -2.12 -20.71
CA ILE A 391 14.00 -3.16 -21.47
C ILE A 391 12.56 -2.69 -21.65
N ILE A 392 12.20 -2.30 -22.87
CA ILE A 392 10.84 -1.90 -23.21
C ILE A 392 10.14 -3.09 -23.89
N VAL A 393 9.09 -3.62 -23.26
CA VAL A 393 8.29 -4.73 -23.81
C VAL A 393 6.89 -4.25 -24.15
N THR A 394 6.49 -4.41 -25.41
CA THR A 394 5.10 -4.18 -25.83
C THR A 394 4.34 -5.50 -25.86
N ILE A 395 3.22 -5.57 -25.15
CA ILE A 395 2.35 -6.75 -25.09
C ILE A 395 0.96 -6.39 -25.59
N LEU A 396 0.39 -7.26 -26.43
CA LEU A 396 -1.01 -7.24 -26.83
C LEU A 396 -1.74 -8.37 -26.08
N GLY A 397 -2.90 -8.17 -25.46
CA GLY A 397 -3.59 -9.22 -24.70
C GLY A 397 -5.06 -8.92 -24.36
N SER A 398 -5.77 -9.88 -23.77
CA SER A 398 -7.15 -9.66 -23.28
C SER A 398 -7.19 -8.80 -22.01
N LEU A 399 -8.33 -8.18 -21.71
CA LEU A 399 -8.51 -7.45 -20.44
C LEU A 399 -8.21 -8.33 -19.22
N SER A 400 -8.70 -9.57 -19.22
CA SER A 400 -8.47 -10.53 -18.12
C SER A 400 -6.98 -10.78 -17.90
N PHE A 401 -6.22 -10.93 -18.99
CA PHE A 401 -4.77 -11.13 -18.92
C PHE A 401 -4.08 -9.92 -18.27
N PHE A 402 -4.40 -8.70 -18.69
CA PHE A 402 -3.76 -7.52 -18.12
C PHE A 402 -4.11 -7.27 -16.67
N LEU A 403 -5.37 -7.47 -16.27
CA LEU A 403 -5.76 -7.30 -14.88
C LEU A 403 -5.10 -8.34 -13.96
N LEU A 404 -4.96 -9.60 -14.42
CA LEU A 404 -4.19 -10.62 -13.70
C LEU A 404 -2.68 -10.30 -13.66
N LEU A 405 -2.13 -9.77 -14.75
CA LEU A 405 -0.76 -9.31 -14.82
C LEU A 405 -0.51 -8.18 -13.81
N ILE A 406 -1.39 -7.17 -13.79
CA ILE A 406 -1.36 -6.04 -12.85
C ILE A 406 -1.43 -6.54 -11.41
N ARG A 407 -2.33 -7.48 -11.10
CA ARG A 407 -2.44 -8.12 -9.77
C ARG A 407 -1.10 -8.73 -9.33
N GLN A 408 -0.44 -9.45 -10.22
CA GLN A 408 0.89 -10.04 -9.94
C GLN A 408 1.96 -8.95 -9.76
N VAL A 409 1.96 -7.88 -10.58
CA VAL A 409 2.87 -6.74 -10.37
C VAL A 409 2.59 -6.05 -9.04
N ALA A 410 1.33 -5.87 -8.64
CA ALA A 410 0.96 -5.18 -7.41
C ALA A 410 1.44 -5.94 -6.17
N THR A 411 1.29 -7.27 -6.20
CA THR A 411 1.83 -8.15 -5.17
C THR A 411 3.35 -8.01 -5.08
N LEU A 412 4.04 -8.04 -6.23
CA LEU A 412 5.49 -7.80 -6.32
C LEU A 412 5.89 -6.38 -5.89
N LYS A 413 5.10 -5.36 -6.22
CA LYS A 413 5.35 -3.96 -5.87
C LYS A 413 5.25 -3.74 -4.37
N SER A 414 4.20 -4.25 -3.72
CA SER A 414 4.07 -4.16 -2.26
C SER A 414 5.27 -4.81 -1.55
N LYS A 415 5.81 -5.88 -2.12
CA LYS A 415 7.03 -6.53 -1.65
C LYS A 415 8.26 -5.67 -1.93
N ILE A 416 8.39 -5.10 -3.12
CA ILE A 416 9.49 -4.22 -3.53
C ILE A 416 9.47 -2.88 -2.77
N GLU A 417 8.32 -2.30 -2.44
CA GLU A 417 8.20 -1.05 -1.67
C GLU A 417 8.55 -1.28 -0.20
N ARG A 418 8.07 -2.38 0.39
CA ARG A 418 8.55 -2.87 1.69
C ARG A 418 10.07 -3.02 1.68
N GLU A 419 10.58 -3.76 0.69
CA GLU A 419 12.03 -3.97 0.50
C GLU A 419 12.77 -2.66 0.17
N ARG A 420 12.19 -1.64 -0.47
CA ARG A 420 12.88 -0.38 -0.80
C ARG A 420 12.95 0.57 0.37
N SER A 421 11.88 0.68 1.16
CA SER A 421 11.90 1.46 2.39
C SER A 421 12.90 0.85 3.39
N GLN A 422 12.98 -0.48 3.45
CA GLN A 422 13.98 -1.26 4.19
C GLN A 422 15.40 -1.19 3.56
N ASN A 423 15.56 -1.28 2.24
CA ASN A 423 16.88 -1.25 1.58
C ASN A 423 17.47 0.16 1.49
N SER A 424 16.64 1.20 1.45
CA SER A 424 17.08 2.58 1.65
C SER A 424 17.81 2.69 3.00
N PHE A 425 17.28 2.06 4.05
CA PHE A 425 17.96 1.97 5.36
C PHE A 425 19.29 1.22 5.27
N LEU A 426 19.29 -0.03 4.78
CA LEU A 426 20.50 -0.86 4.75
C LEU A 426 21.59 -0.25 3.86
N SER A 427 21.27 0.21 2.66
CA SER A 427 22.25 0.79 1.72
C SER A 427 22.90 2.08 2.21
N LEU A 428 22.19 2.86 3.03
CA LEU A 428 22.71 4.10 3.63
C LEU A 428 23.54 3.81 4.88
N THR A 429 23.07 2.92 5.76
CA THR A 429 23.82 2.42 6.93
C THR A 429 25.13 1.74 6.52
N TYR A 430 25.12 0.91 5.47
CA TYR A 430 26.34 0.28 4.95
C TYR A 430 27.33 1.29 4.37
N LYS A 431 26.84 2.38 3.79
CA LYS A 431 27.69 3.40 3.18
C LYS A 431 28.31 4.33 4.20
N ASP A 432 27.58 4.63 5.27
CA ASP A 432 28.09 5.36 6.42
C ASP A 432 29.08 4.52 7.22
N LEU A 433 28.80 3.23 7.47
CA LEU A 433 29.77 2.30 8.06
C LEU A 433 31.04 2.18 7.20
N SER A 434 30.92 2.11 5.87
CA SER A 434 32.07 2.06 4.95
C SER A 434 32.89 3.36 4.99
N LYS A 435 32.25 4.53 5.03
CA LYS A 435 32.94 5.83 5.16
C LYS A 435 33.61 6.00 6.52
N GLN A 436 32.92 5.63 7.61
CA GLN A 436 33.49 5.64 8.96
C GLN A 436 34.71 4.73 9.03
N PHE A 437 34.60 3.51 8.49
CA PHE A 437 35.71 2.55 8.40
C PHE A 437 36.93 3.10 7.63
N GLU A 438 36.69 3.86 6.55
CA GLU A 438 37.75 4.52 5.77
C GLU A 438 38.39 5.71 6.51
N SER A 439 37.60 6.45 7.30
CA SER A 439 38.04 7.67 8.02
C SER A 439 38.78 7.40 9.33
N VAL A 440 38.51 6.27 9.98
CA VAL A 440 39.09 5.89 11.27
C VAL A 440 40.50 5.31 11.04
N THR A 441 41.46 5.66 11.90
CA THR A 441 42.81 5.07 11.89
C THR A 441 42.99 4.02 12.98
N SER A 442 42.19 4.07 14.04
CA SER A 442 42.19 3.11 15.15
C SER A 442 41.69 1.73 14.73
N VAL A 443 42.49 0.71 14.99
CA VAL A 443 42.17 -0.69 14.67
C VAL A 443 41.01 -1.21 15.53
N LYS A 444 40.94 -0.77 16.79
CA LYS A 444 39.87 -1.16 17.72
C LYS A 444 38.51 -0.63 17.26
N GLU A 445 38.44 0.63 16.85
CA GLU A 445 37.21 1.24 16.32
C GLU A 445 36.80 0.60 14.98
N LYS A 446 37.76 0.27 14.09
CA LYS A 446 37.47 -0.50 12.87
C LYS A 446 36.88 -1.88 13.16
N SER A 447 37.40 -2.58 14.17
CA SER A 447 36.89 -3.90 14.56
C SER A 447 35.45 -3.84 15.09
N GLU A 448 35.11 -2.75 15.78
CA GLU A 448 33.77 -2.50 16.32
C GLU A 448 32.77 -2.15 15.20
N ILE A 449 33.17 -1.32 14.23
CA ILE A 449 32.39 -1.04 13.01
C ILE A 449 32.10 -2.34 12.23
N VAL A 450 33.09 -3.23 12.12
CA VAL A 450 32.93 -4.54 11.46
C VAL A 450 32.01 -5.47 12.25
N ARG A 451 31.99 -5.39 13.58
CA ARG A 451 31.05 -6.16 14.42
C ARG A 451 29.62 -5.68 14.22
N ILE A 452 29.39 -4.37 14.29
CA ILE A 452 28.08 -3.74 14.03
C ILE A 452 27.57 -4.11 12.64
N TYR A 453 28.46 -4.10 11.64
CA TYR A 453 28.15 -4.56 10.28
C TYR A 453 27.66 -6.02 10.24
N LYS A 454 28.35 -6.94 10.95
CA LYS A 454 27.99 -8.36 11.00
C LYS A 454 26.69 -8.61 11.76
N ASP A 455 26.41 -7.83 12.79
CA ASP A 455 25.15 -7.92 13.54
C ASP A 455 23.97 -7.48 12.64
N ILE A 456 24.13 -6.40 11.86
CA ILE A 456 23.12 -5.93 10.88
C ILE A 456 22.96 -6.92 9.72
N ALA A 457 24.05 -7.46 9.17
CA ALA A 457 24.01 -8.44 8.08
C ALA A 457 23.50 -9.82 8.53
N GLY A 458 23.69 -10.18 9.81
CA GLY A 458 23.16 -11.41 10.40
C GLY A 458 21.64 -11.43 10.54
N MET A 459 20.99 -10.26 10.47
CA MET A 459 19.53 -10.13 10.54
C MET A 459 18.85 -10.35 9.17
N GLU A 460 19.52 -10.13 8.02
CA GLU A 460 18.93 -10.35 6.68
C GLU A 460 19.98 -10.75 5.60
N LYS A 461 19.67 -11.80 4.83
CA LYS A 461 20.52 -12.32 3.73
C LYS A 461 20.57 -11.35 2.53
N LEU A 462 21.67 -10.61 2.35
CA LEU A 462 21.92 -9.75 1.17
C LEU A 462 23.20 -10.15 0.40
N GLU A 463 23.05 -10.97 -0.64
CA GLU A 463 24.14 -11.59 -1.42
C GLU A 463 25.13 -10.61 -2.11
N ARG A 464 24.70 -9.42 -2.52
CA ARG A 464 25.56 -8.49 -3.30
C ARG A 464 26.42 -7.55 -2.43
N VAL A 465 25.97 -7.22 -1.22
CA VAL A 465 26.73 -6.39 -0.27
C VAL A 465 27.79 -7.24 0.45
N ASP A 466 27.46 -8.51 0.70
CA ASP A 466 28.36 -9.53 1.27
C ASP A 466 29.71 -9.61 0.55
N ASN A 467 29.73 -9.55 -0.78
CA ASN A 467 30.97 -9.70 -1.55
C ASN A 467 31.98 -8.58 -1.33
N ARG A 468 31.53 -7.33 -1.13
CA ARG A 468 32.42 -6.17 -1.00
C ARG A 468 32.96 -6.02 0.42
N MET A 469 32.16 -6.39 1.41
CA MET A 469 32.53 -6.33 2.82
C MET A 469 33.21 -7.59 3.34
N SER A 470 32.99 -8.75 2.71
CA SER A 470 33.85 -9.93 2.88
C SER A 470 35.31 -9.62 2.52
N GLN A 471 35.52 -8.86 1.44
CA GLN A 471 36.86 -8.36 1.06
C GLN A 471 37.45 -7.39 2.11
N ILE A 472 36.62 -6.56 2.76
CA ILE A 472 37.05 -5.62 3.80
C ILE A 472 37.31 -6.35 5.14
N SER A 473 36.45 -7.28 5.54
CA SER A 473 36.65 -8.13 6.72
C SER A 473 37.92 -8.97 6.61
N ASN A 474 38.24 -9.47 5.41
CA ASN A 474 39.51 -10.16 5.16
C ASN A 474 40.72 -9.22 5.30
N LYS A 475 40.63 -7.96 4.86
CA LYS A 475 41.70 -6.96 5.06
C LYS A 475 41.91 -6.61 6.53
N VAL A 476 40.84 -6.50 7.33
CA VAL A 476 40.93 -6.24 8.78
C VAL A 476 41.56 -7.43 9.51
N GLY A 477 41.13 -8.65 9.21
CA GLY A 477 41.72 -9.85 9.80
C GLY A 477 43.22 -9.96 9.49
N LEU A 478 43.63 -9.65 8.26
CA LEU A 478 45.04 -9.57 7.87
C LEU A 478 45.80 -8.48 8.63
N MET A 479 45.20 -7.29 8.84
CA MET A 479 45.81 -6.22 9.64
C MET A 479 45.96 -6.60 11.12
N GLU A 480 44.95 -7.21 11.73
CA GLU A 480 44.99 -7.68 13.13
C GLU A 480 46.02 -8.78 13.33
N GLU A 481 46.15 -9.72 12.39
CA GLU A 481 47.23 -10.72 12.40
C GLU A 481 48.60 -10.08 12.22
N THR A 482 48.71 -9.06 11.36
CA THR A 482 49.98 -8.35 11.14
C THR A 482 50.39 -7.58 12.39
N ILE A 483 49.46 -6.93 13.09
CA ILE A 483 49.70 -6.24 14.37
C ILE A 483 50.09 -7.24 15.46
N LYS A 484 49.42 -8.39 15.55
CA LYS A 484 49.80 -9.48 16.47
C LYS A 484 51.18 -10.07 16.17
N LYS A 485 51.58 -10.13 14.89
CA LYS A 485 52.91 -10.61 14.47
C LYS A 485 54.03 -9.56 14.64
N LEU A 486 53.68 -8.28 14.67
CA LEU A 486 54.65 -7.18 14.81
C LEU A 486 55.05 -6.87 16.26
N ASP A 487 54.37 -7.46 17.25
CA ASP A 487 54.71 -7.43 18.68
C ASP A 487 55.26 -6.07 19.16
N ILE A 488 54.56 -4.99 18.82
CA ILE A 488 54.81 -3.69 19.44
C ILE A 488 53.95 -3.66 20.70
N HIS A 489 54.57 -3.99 21.83
CA HIS A 489 54.07 -3.60 23.14
C HIS A 489 53.77 -2.09 23.10
N ILE A 490 52.50 -1.74 23.30
CA ILE A 490 52.15 -0.48 23.98
C ILE A 490 52.23 -0.76 25.47
#